data_AF-A0A6G9FDV1-F1
#
_entry.id   AF-A0A6G9FDV1-F1
#
_cell.length_a   1.000
_cell.length_b   1.000
_cell.length_c   1.000
_cell.angle_alpha   90.00
_cell.angle_beta   90.00
_cell.angle_gamma   90.00
#
_symmetry.space_group_name_H-M   'P 1'
#
loop_
_entity.id
_entity.type
_entity.pdbx_description
1 polymer ?
#
loop_
_entity_poly.entity_id
_entity_poly.type
_entity_poly.pdbx_seq_one_letter_code
_entity_poly.pdbx_strand_id
1 'polypeptide(L)'
;MKKSYEVYRDAVRDVWRGWWTTWPLSQPVHLGDVFHVSDSRVRPAGALSDRGVTFAARGGTPHNHYMYATQGSVSVRFKTAGVAMDGVTALAVADLGALVTFEKDESALIVYRGLVENGVTDERAVAEALVRLTWETWDDTLLAVTHVIVAESGTVLTAAGTGASAELRLQAGAGQAQLGLADVAGRVSVARAKGLGLEWTNNEGCTPFFRVVGLKKGWFGKVKQDYGPRQPGRGAGPVPVPPALVEDAHEDPRSVIEVLGADDQPFGTTDR
;
A
#
# COMPACT_ATOMS: atom_id res chain seq x y z
N MET A 1 -22.55 2.93 -7.98
CA MET A 1 -21.51 1.99 -8.43
C MET A 1 -20.21 2.43 -7.78
N LYS A 2 -19.65 1.58 -6.93
CA LYS A 2 -18.37 1.86 -6.27
C LYS A 2 -17.26 2.04 -7.29
N LYS A 3 -16.33 2.95 -7.01
CA LYS A 3 -15.08 3.07 -7.79
C LYS A 3 -14.19 1.85 -7.50
N SER A 4 -13.33 1.47 -8.43
CA SER A 4 -12.46 0.29 -8.28
C SER A 4 -11.58 0.34 -7.02
N TYR A 5 -11.15 1.54 -6.60
CA TYR A 5 -10.46 1.76 -5.34
C TYR A 5 -11.29 1.32 -4.12
N GLU A 6 -12.58 1.66 -4.09
CA GLU A 6 -13.46 1.33 -2.96
C GLU A 6 -13.68 -0.18 -2.88
N VAL A 7 -13.91 -0.83 -4.03
CA VAL A 7 -14.03 -2.30 -4.12
C VAL A 7 -12.74 -2.97 -3.63
N TYR A 8 -11.58 -2.51 -4.10
CA TYR A 8 -10.28 -3.03 -3.66
C TYR A 8 -10.06 -2.84 -2.16
N ARG A 9 -10.27 -1.62 -1.65
CA ARG A 9 -10.04 -1.30 -0.25
C ARG A 9 -10.97 -2.10 0.67
N ASP A 10 -12.25 -2.24 0.31
CA ASP A 10 -13.18 -3.06 1.09
C ASP A 10 -12.77 -4.54 1.10
N ALA A 11 -12.25 -5.06 -0.02
CA ALA A 11 -11.76 -6.42 -0.15
C ALA A 11 -10.50 -6.73 0.67
N VAL A 12 -9.68 -5.72 0.98
CA VAL A 12 -8.45 -5.90 1.79
C VAL A 12 -8.61 -5.45 3.25
N ARG A 13 -9.68 -4.72 3.57
CA ARG A 13 -9.87 -4.04 4.86
C ARG A 13 -9.81 -4.97 6.06
N ASP A 14 -10.42 -6.15 5.99
CA ASP A 14 -10.54 -7.04 7.15
C ASP A 14 -9.16 -7.49 7.67
N VAL A 15 -8.30 -7.93 6.76
CA VAL A 15 -6.94 -8.40 7.09
C VAL A 15 -5.99 -7.22 7.32
N TRP A 16 -6.16 -6.12 6.58
CA TRP A 16 -5.20 -5.02 6.55
C TRP A 16 -5.71 -3.72 7.21
N ARG A 17 -6.65 -3.80 8.16
CA ARG A 17 -7.26 -2.63 8.85
C ARG A 17 -6.27 -1.63 9.48
N GLY A 18 -5.09 -2.10 9.86
CA GLY A 18 -4.02 -1.28 10.45
C GLY A 18 -3.00 -0.79 9.42
N TRP A 19 -3.34 -0.82 8.13
CA TRP A 19 -2.44 -0.50 7.03
C TRP A 19 -3.14 0.40 6.02
N TRP A 20 -2.41 1.35 5.49
CA TRP A 20 -2.82 2.09 4.31
C TRP A 20 -2.62 1.23 3.08
N THR A 21 -3.45 1.49 2.08
CA THR A 21 -3.39 0.84 0.77
C THR A 21 -2.65 1.72 -0.22
N THR A 22 -1.75 1.14 -0.99
CA THR A 22 -1.10 1.87 -2.09
C THR A 22 -2.08 2.07 -3.22
N TRP A 23 -2.27 3.32 -3.61
CA TRP A 23 -3.13 3.67 -4.73
C TRP A 23 -2.62 4.90 -5.48
N PRO A 24 -2.41 4.81 -6.82
CA PRO A 24 -2.62 3.64 -7.67
C PRO A 24 -1.66 2.49 -7.34
N LEU A 25 -2.05 1.24 -7.61
CA LEU A 25 -1.27 0.04 -7.28
C LEU A 25 0.12 -0.03 -7.95
N SER A 26 0.34 0.78 -8.99
CA SER A 26 1.63 0.94 -9.67
C SER A 26 2.57 1.94 -8.98
N GLN A 27 2.09 2.71 -8.01
CA GLN A 27 2.93 3.66 -7.30
C GLN A 27 3.85 2.91 -6.34
N PRO A 28 5.18 3.07 -6.45
CA PRO A 28 6.08 2.50 -5.46
C PRO A 28 5.98 3.31 -4.16
N VAL A 29 6.00 2.61 -3.03
CA VAL A 29 6.08 3.19 -1.69
C VAL A 29 7.21 2.48 -0.95
N HIS A 30 8.10 3.26 -0.36
CA HIS A 30 9.30 2.79 0.31
C HIS A 30 9.32 3.22 1.78
N LEU A 31 10.14 2.53 2.57
CA LEU A 31 10.45 2.96 3.93
C LEU A 31 11.09 4.35 3.91
N GLY A 32 10.61 5.23 4.78
CA GLY A 32 11.09 6.60 4.89
C GLY A 32 10.53 7.57 3.86
N ASP A 33 9.67 7.14 2.93
CA ASP A 33 8.90 8.06 2.10
C ASP A 33 8.07 9.00 3.00
N VAL A 34 7.92 10.25 2.58
CA VAL A 34 7.12 11.26 3.27
C VAL A 34 5.93 11.63 2.41
N PHE A 35 4.75 11.64 3.02
CA PHE A 35 3.51 12.09 2.41
C PHE A 35 3.00 13.35 3.08
N HIS A 36 2.41 14.23 2.27
CA HIS A 36 1.66 15.38 2.73
C HIS A 36 0.15 15.08 2.56
N VAL A 37 -0.59 15.16 3.65
CA VAL A 37 -2.05 15.00 3.68
C VAL A 37 -2.72 16.36 3.74
N SER A 38 -3.34 16.77 2.64
CA SER A 38 -4.07 18.04 2.56
C SER A 38 -5.30 17.89 1.66
N ASP A 39 -6.39 18.59 2.00
CA ASP A 39 -7.65 18.60 1.24
C ASP A 39 -8.20 17.19 0.94
N SER A 40 -8.08 16.27 1.90
CA SER A 40 -8.45 14.86 1.73
C SER A 40 -7.69 14.13 0.61
N ARG A 41 -6.48 14.59 0.28
CA ARG A 41 -5.57 13.99 -0.70
C ARG A 41 -4.24 13.67 -0.05
N VAL A 42 -3.60 12.60 -0.53
CA VAL A 42 -2.25 12.21 -0.12
C VAL A 42 -1.31 12.53 -1.28
N ARG A 43 -0.27 13.32 -1.04
CA ARG A 43 0.74 13.67 -2.06
C ARG A 43 2.15 13.30 -1.59
N PRO A 44 3.02 12.77 -2.46
CA PRO A 44 4.43 12.60 -2.13
C PRO A 44 5.08 13.93 -1.74
N ALA A 45 5.93 13.91 -0.72
CA ALA A 45 6.62 15.09 -0.17
C ALA A 45 8.13 14.84 0.05
N GLY A 46 8.71 13.91 -0.71
CA GLY A 46 10.12 13.50 -0.62
C GLY A 46 10.34 12.36 0.37
N ALA A 47 11.53 12.26 0.93
CA ALA A 47 11.90 11.24 1.90
C ALA A 47 12.44 11.84 3.21
N LEU A 48 12.51 11.00 4.24
CA LEU A 48 13.19 11.30 5.50
C LEU A 48 14.69 11.54 5.29
N SER A 49 15.32 10.82 4.36
CA SER A 49 16.74 10.99 4.01
C SER A 49 17.04 12.38 3.46
N ASP A 50 16.13 12.96 2.68
CA ASP A 50 16.27 14.32 2.12
C ASP A 50 16.27 15.39 3.20
N ARG A 51 15.80 15.02 4.41
CA ARG A 51 15.71 15.86 5.60
C ARG A 51 16.77 15.48 6.65
N GLY A 52 17.77 14.70 6.27
CA GLY A 52 18.87 14.29 7.15
C GLY A 52 18.47 13.25 8.22
N VAL A 53 17.29 12.65 8.12
CA VAL A 53 16.83 11.63 9.06
C VAL A 53 17.31 10.27 8.58
N THR A 54 18.06 9.59 9.44
CA THR A 54 18.49 8.21 9.24
C THR A 54 17.79 7.31 10.23
N PHE A 55 17.50 6.07 9.82
CA PHE A 55 16.85 5.08 10.66
C PHE A 55 17.39 3.69 10.30
N ALA A 56 17.34 2.79 11.29
CA ALA A 56 17.63 1.38 11.04
C ALA A 56 16.38 0.67 10.54
N ALA A 57 16.52 -0.10 9.47
CA ALA A 57 15.45 -0.92 8.92
C ALA A 57 15.60 -2.38 9.38
N ARG A 58 14.50 -3.01 9.73
CA ARG A 58 14.34 -4.46 9.84
C ARG A 58 13.68 -4.95 8.56
N GLY A 59 14.43 -5.70 7.77
CA GLY A 59 13.88 -6.40 6.62
C GLY A 59 13.34 -7.77 7.00
N GLY A 60 12.40 -8.27 6.20
CA GLY A 60 12.28 -9.71 6.01
C GLY A 60 11.37 -10.46 6.98
N THR A 61 10.35 -9.84 7.60
CA THR A 61 9.32 -10.63 8.29
C THR A 61 8.37 -11.21 7.23
N PRO A 62 8.40 -12.54 6.97
CA PRO A 62 7.56 -13.12 5.94
C PRO A 62 6.09 -13.11 6.36
N HIS A 63 5.23 -12.80 5.41
CA HIS A 63 3.79 -12.98 5.49
C HIS A 63 3.37 -14.06 4.47
N ASN A 64 2.26 -14.74 4.74
CA ASN A 64 1.71 -15.69 3.78
C ASN A 64 1.21 -14.97 2.52
N HIS A 65 0.99 -15.74 1.45
CA HIS A 65 0.30 -15.22 0.27
C HIS A 65 -1.08 -14.67 0.68
N TYR A 66 -1.47 -13.56 0.06
CA TYR A 66 -2.79 -12.99 0.26
C TYR A 66 -3.67 -13.38 -0.92
N MET A 67 -4.84 -13.94 -0.63
CA MET A 67 -5.82 -14.29 -1.64
C MET A 67 -7.19 -13.89 -1.15
N TYR A 68 -7.86 -13.08 -1.94
CA TYR A 68 -9.24 -12.67 -1.73
C TYR A 68 -10.02 -12.85 -3.02
N ALA A 69 -11.18 -13.48 -2.91
CA ALA A 69 -12.16 -13.57 -3.97
C ALA A 69 -13.54 -13.29 -3.35
N THR A 70 -14.33 -12.40 -3.94
CA THR A 70 -15.69 -12.13 -3.44
C THR A 70 -16.48 -13.44 -3.40
N GLN A 71 -16.87 -13.84 -2.19
CA GLN A 71 -17.47 -15.15 -1.95
C GLN A 71 -18.75 -15.34 -2.78
N GLY A 72 -18.80 -16.46 -3.52
CA GLY A 72 -19.94 -16.81 -4.37
C GLY A 72 -20.19 -15.82 -5.51
N SER A 73 -19.18 -15.07 -5.95
CA SER A 73 -19.30 -14.14 -7.09
C SER A 73 -18.09 -14.13 -8.01
N VAL A 74 -17.04 -14.88 -7.68
CA VAL A 74 -15.85 -15.06 -8.52
C VAL A 74 -15.64 -16.55 -8.75
N SER A 75 -15.48 -16.94 -10.03
CA SER A 75 -15.13 -18.29 -10.44
C SER A 75 -13.87 -18.27 -11.29
N VAL A 76 -12.93 -19.17 -10.98
CA VAL A 76 -11.66 -19.32 -11.69
C VAL A 76 -11.55 -20.74 -12.23
N ARG A 77 -11.40 -20.86 -13.55
CA ARG A 77 -11.24 -22.14 -14.25
C ARG A 77 -9.87 -22.18 -14.92
N PHE A 78 -9.06 -23.19 -14.62
CA PHE A 78 -7.73 -23.34 -15.20
C PHE A 78 -7.73 -24.12 -16.50
N LYS A 79 -7.02 -23.60 -17.50
CA LYS A 79 -6.80 -24.21 -18.81
C LYS A 79 -5.40 -24.82 -18.84
N THR A 80 -5.32 -26.12 -19.02
CA THR A 80 -4.07 -26.83 -19.26
C THR A 80 -3.64 -26.67 -20.73
N ALA A 81 -2.33 -26.56 -20.96
CA ALA A 81 -1.77 -26.58 -22.31
C ALA A 81 -2.13 -27.88 -23.03
N GLY A 82 -2.43 -27.79 -24.33
CA GLY A 82 -2.86 -28.93 -25.15
C GLY A 82 -4.37 -29.24 -25.08
N VAL A 83 -5.11 -28.57 -24.20
CA VAL A 83 -6.56 -28.78 -24.02
C VAL A 83 -7.30 -27.49 -24.35
N ALA A 84 -8.35 -27.58 -25.18
CA ALA A 84 -9.27 -26.49 -25.42
C ALA A 84 -10.18 -26.28 -24.20
N MET A 85 -10.56 -25.02 -23.94
CA MET A 85 -11.51 -24.69 -22.88
C MET A 85 -12.68 -23.92 -23.47
N ASP A 86 -13.90 -24.41 -23.22
CA ASP A 86 -15.11 -23.70 -23.64
C ASP A 86 -15.19 -22.32 -22.99
N GLY A 87 -15.63 -21.34 -23.78
CA GLY A 87 -15.75 -19.94 -23.37
C GLY A 87 -14.44 -19.16 -23.35
N VAL A 88 -13.31 -19.77 -23.74
CA VAL A 88 -12.00 -19.12 -23.88
C VAL A 88 -11.67 -18.98 -25.35
N THR A 89 -11.32 -17.77 -25.78
CA THR A 89 -11.13 -17.44 -27.21
C THR A 89 -9.79 -16.81 -27.53
N ALA A 90 -9.15 -16.17 -26.56
CA ALA A 90 -7.88 -15.46 -26.72
C ALA A 90 -6.65 -16.33 -26.39
N LEU A 91 -6.84 -17.46 -25.71
CA LEU A 91 -5.78 -18.42 -25.40
C LEU A 91 -5.72 -19.52 -26.46
N ALA A 92 -4.54 -19.73 -27.05
CA ALA A 92 -4.31 -20.82 -27.98
C ALA A 92 -4.41 -22.20 -27.28
N VAL A 93 -4.59 -23.28 -28.04
CA VAL A 93 -4.62 -24.65 -27.47
C VAL A 93 -3.32 -24.94 -26.70
N ALA A 94 -2.18 -24.49 -27.19
CA ALA A 94 -0.88 -24.63 -26.53
C ALA A 94 -0.71 -23.75 -25.27
N ASP A 95 -1.54 -22.72 -25.09
CA ASP A 95 -1.42 -21.81 -23.94
C ASP A 95 -1.91 -22.47 -22.65
N LEU A 96 -1.17 -22.23 -21.58
CA LEU A 96 -1.62 -22.42 -20.21
C LEU A 96 -2.36 -21.15 -19.76
N GLY A 97 -3.47 -21.28 -19.05
CA GLY A 97 -4.23 -20.10 -18.64
C GLY A 97 -5.26 -20.31 -17.55
N ALA A 98 -5.99 -19.24 -17.28
CA ALA A 98 -7.17 -19.26 -16.42
C ALA A 98 -8.26 -18.35 -16.99
N LEU A 99 -9.52 -18.77 -16.87
CA LEU A 99 -10.68 -17.93 -17.09
C LEU A 99 -11.22 -17.49 -15.72
N VAL A 100 -11.19 -16.18 -15.47
CA VAL A 100 -11.83 -15.55 -14.31
C VAL A 100 -13.17 -14.99 -14.76
N THR A 101 -14.22 -15.29 -14.02
CA THR A 101 -15.58 -14.79 -14.26
C THR A 101 -16.18 -14.22 -12.99
N PHE A 102 -16.91 -13.12 -13.14
CA PHE A 102 -17.58 -12.41 -12.07
C PHE A 102 -19.09 -12.48 -12.27
N GLU A 103 -19.80 -13.05 -11.29
CA GLU A 103 -21.25 -13.21 -11.32
C GLU A 103 -22.00 -11.97 -10.85
N LYS A 104 -21.32 -11.06 -10.14
CA LYS A 104 -21.89 -9.81 -9.62
C LYS A 104 -20.98 -8.64 -9.95
N ASP A 105 -21.56 -7.44 -9.95
CA ASP A 105 -20.80 -6.20 -9.87
C ASP A 105 -20.11 -6.08 -8.49
N GLU A 106 -19.25 -5.07 -8.36
CA GLU A 106 -18.52 -4.76 -7.11
C GLU A 106 -17.76 -5.96 -6.50
N SER A 107 -17.38 -6.91 -7.35
CA SER A 107 -16.64 -8.11 -6.98
C SER A 107 -15.16 -7.97 -7.32
N ALA A 108 -14.29 -8.60 -6.54
CA ALA A 108 -12.85 -8.54 -6.72
C ALA A 108 -12.19 -9.92 -6.62
N LEU A 109 -11.15 -10.11 -7.43
CA LEU A 109 -10.13 -11.15 -7.26
C LEU A 109 -8.81 -10.43 -6.99
N ILE A 110 -8.21 -10.69 -5.83
CA ILE A 110 -6.95 -10.12 -5.38
C ILE A 110 -6.05 -11.28 -5.00
N VAL A 111 -4.88 -11.36 -5.61
CA VAL A 111 -3.88 -12.35 -5.25
C VAL A 111 -2.52 -11.67 -5.19
N TYR A 112 -1.86 -11.74 -4.03
CA TYR A 112 -0.48 -11.31 -3.84
C TYR A 112 0.37 -12.48 -3.37
N ARG A 113 1.56 -12.61 -3.93
CA ARG A 113 2.52 -13.68 -3.64
C ARG A 113 3.76 -13.13 -2.93
N GLY A 114 4.37 -13.94 -2.07
CA GLY A 114 5.64 -13.63 -1.41
C GLY A 114 5.58 -12.32 -0.61
N LEU A 115 4.54 -12.15 0.23
CA LEU A 115 4.42 -10.95 1.04
C LEU A 115 5.54 -10.91 2.09
N VAL A 116 6.23 -9.78 2.19
CA VAL A 116 7.29 -9.54 3.18
C VAL A 116 7.10 -8.16 3.78
N GLU A 117 7.12 -8.09 5.09
CA GLU A 117 7.12 -6.83 5.82
C GLU A 117 8.55 -6.35 6.06
N ASN A 118 8.77 -5.09 5.71
CA ASN A 118 9.94 -4.33 6.10
C ASN A 118 9.47 -3.16 6.97
N GLY A 119 10.24 -2.81 8.00
CA GLY A 119 9.87 -1.75 8.92
C GLY A 119 11.06 -1.06 9.57
N VAL A 120 10.82 0.10 10.17
CA VAL A 120 11.82 0.79 10.99
C VAL A 120 11.92 0.10 12.35
N THR A 121 13.14 -0.16 12.84
CA THR A 121 13.35 -0.82 14.14
C THR A 121 13.25 0.12 15.33
N ASP A 122 13.62 1.39 15.13
CA ASP A 122 13.79 2.35 16.20
C ASP A 122 12.75 3.47 16.10
N GLU A 123 11.61 3.23 16.74
CA GLU A 123 10.51 4.19 16.82
C GLU A 123 10.93 5.46 17.60
N ARG A 124 11.88 5.35 18.55
CA ARG A 124 12.41 6.50 19.31
C ARG A 124 13.22 7.42 18.41
N ALA A 125 14.13 6.85 17.61
CA ALA A 125 14.92 7.63 16.66
C ALA A 125 14.04 8.37 15.66
N VAL A 126 12.96 7.74 15.16
CA VAL A 126 11.99 8.41 14.29
C VAL A 126 11.27 9.53 15.02
N ALA A 127 10.75 9.27 16.23
CA ALA A 127 10.04 10.28 17.01
C ALA A 127 10.92 11.50 17.30
N GLU A 128 12.15 11.29 17.79
CA GLU A 128 13.12 12.37 18.02
C GLU A 128 13.42 13.16 16.75
N ALA A 129 13.64 12.46 15.63
CA ALA A 129 13.91 13.10 14.35
C ALA A 129 12.74 13.96 13.88
N LEU A 130 11.51 13.46 14.01
CA LEU A 130 10.31 14.22 13.68
C LEU A 130 10.16 15.44 14.59
N VAL A 131 10.38 15.30 15.92
CA VAL A 131 10.39 16.45 16.85
C VAL A 131 11.39 17.50 16.39
N ARG A 132 12.63 17.11 16.06
CA ARG A 132 13.64 18.07 15.58
C ARG A 132 13.19 18.77 14.30
N LEU A 133 12.65 18.01 13.34
CA LEU A 133 12.16 18.59 12.09
C LEU A 133 10.99 19.54 12.27
N THR A 134 10.21 19.46 13.37
CA THR A 134 9.15 20.44 13.63
C THR A 134 9.66 21.87 13.85
N TRP A 135 10.91 22.04 14.25
CA TRP A 135 11.55 23.34 14.37
C TRP A 135 12.01 23.93 13.03
N GLU A 136 12.00 23.13 11.96
CA GLU A 136 12.50 23.53 10.65
C GLU A 136 11.40 23.51 9.59
N THR A 137 10.89 22.33 9.24
CA THR A 137 10.10 22.10 8.03
C THR A 137 8.92 21.16 8.21
N TRP A 138 8.75 20.56 9.39
CA TRP A 138 7.71 19.55 9.64
C TRP A 138 6.46 20.14 10.33
N ASP A 139 5.30 19.80 9.78
CA ASP A 139 3.99 20.16 10.31
C ASP A 139 3.10 18.92 10.56
N ASP A 140 1.88 19.14 11.04
CA ASP A 140 0.91 18.09 11.38
C ASP A 140 0.19 17.50 10.15
N THR A 141 0.53 17.94 8.94
CA THR A 141 0.02 17.35 7.70
C THR A 141 1.03 16.41 7.03
N LEU A 142 2.28 16.41 7.48
CA LEU A 142 3.33 15.51 7.02
C LEU A 142 3.35 14.18 7.79
N LEU A 143 3.47 13.09 7.03
CA LEU A 143 3.48 11.71 7.49
C LEU A 143 4.70 10.97 6.95
N ALA A 144 5.34 10.14 7.76
CA ALA A 144 6.49 9.31 7.36
C ALA A 144 6.10 7.84 7.26
N VAL A 145 6.53 7.15 6.20
CA VAL A 145 6.34 5.70 6.03
C VAL A 145 7.32 4.93 6.91
N THR A 146 6.81 4.14 7.85
CA THR A 146 7.64 3.36 8.79
C THR A 146 7.59 1.86 8.52
N HIS A 147 6.57 1.37 7.82
CA HIS A 147 6.47 -0.04 7.44
C HIS A 147 5.91 -0.16 6.03
N VAL A 148 6.37 -1.16 5.30
CA VAL A 148 5.87 -1.53 3.97
C VAL A 148 5.69 -3.04 3.92
N ILE A 149 4.58 -3.48 3.32
CA ILE A 149 4.41 -4.86 2.86
C ILE A 149 4.76 -4.86 1.38
N VAL A 150 5.77 -5.63 1.01
CA VAL A 150 6.18 -5.84 -0.38
C VAL A 150 5.66 -7.21 -0.81
N ALA A 151 5.04 -7.30 -1.98
CA ALA A 151 4.72 -8.55 -2.65
C ALA A 151 5.75 -8.81 -3.76
N GLU A 152 6.13 -10.06 -3.96
CA GLU A 152 6.92 -10.50 -5.13
C GLU A 152 6.15 -10.27 -6.42
N SER A 153 4.84 -10.55 -6.41
CA SER A 153 3.97 -10.38 -7.56
C SER A 153 2.52 -10.27 -7.12
N GLY A 154 1.65 -9.79 -8.00
CA GLY A 154 0.23 -9.76 -7.72
C GLY A 154 -0.67 -9.51 -8.92
N THR A 155 -1.94 -9.87 -8.73
CA THR A 155 -3.03 -9.67 -9.68
C THR A 155 -4.24 -9.12 -8.93
N VAL A 156 -4.78 -8.01 -9.42
CA VAL A 156 -6.00 -7.38 -8.91
C VAL A 156 -6.96 -7.16 -10.07
N LEU A 157 -8.10 -7.82 -10.01
CA LEU A 157 -9.19 -7.69 -10.98
C LEU A 157 -10.44 -7.27 -10.22
N THR A 158 -11.14 -6.24 -10.70
CA THR A 158 -12.47 -5.89 -10.18
C THR A 158 -13.49 -5.89 -11.30
N ALA A 159 -14.73 -6.26 -10.99
CA ALA A 159 -15.84 -6.22 -11.93
C ALA A 159 -16.46 -4.81 -12.00
N ALA A 160 -16.66 -4.27 -13.20
CA ALA A 160 -17.49 -3.09 -13.43
C ALA A 160 -18.96 -3.44 -13.70
N GLY A 161 -19.29 -4.72 -13.84
CA GLY A 161 -20.66 -5.20 -14.06
C GLY A 161 -20.77 -6.72 -13.99
N THR A 162 -22.01 -7.20 -13.91
CA THR A 162 -22.36 -8.62 -13.97
C THR A 162 -21.83 -9.29 -15.24
N GLY A 163 -21.22 -10.46 -15.11
CA GLY A 163 -20.65 -11.21 -16.25
C GLY A 163 -19.31 -10.66 -16.74
N ALA A 164 -18.65 -9.82 -15.94
CA ALA A 164 -17.27 -9.43 -16.21
C ALA A 164 -16.36 -10.66 -16.25
N SER A 165 -15.32 -10.63 -17.07
CA SER A 165 -14.42 -11.76 -17.24
C SER A 165 -13.02 -11.35 -17.68
N ALA A 166 -12.06 -12.21 -17.38
CA ALA A 166 -10.69 -12.10 -17.82
C ALA A 166 -10.15 -13.47 -18.26
N GLU A 167 -9.60 -13.55 -19.45
CA GLU A 167 -8.78 -14.68 -19.91
C GLU A 167 -7.32 -14.35 -19.61
N LEU A 168 -6.72 -15.11 -18.69
CA LEU A 168 -5.36 -14.93 -18.20
C LEU A 168 -4.45 -15.97 -18.85
N ARG A 169 -3.36 -15.52 -19.48
CA ARG A 169 -2.27 -16.39 -19.89
C ARG A 169 -1.28 -16.53 -18.75
N LEU A 170 -0.97 -17.76 -18.37
CA LEU A 170 -0.05 -18.11 -17.29
C LEU A 170 1.27 -18.60 -17.88
N GLN A 171 2.40 -18.17 -17.33
CA GLN A 171 3.70 -18.75 -17.65
C GLN A 171 4.10 -19.75 -16.57
N ALA A 172 4.02 -21.05 -16.86
CA ALA A 172 4.56 -22.08 -15.96
C ALA A 172 6.03 -22.38 -16.26
N GLY A 173 6.75 -22.77 -15.21
CA GLY A 173 8.00 -23.53 -15.37
C GLY A 173 7.71 -24.95 -15.86
N ALA A 174 8.65 -25.56 -16.59
CA ALA A 174 8.50 -26.94 -17.04
C ALA A 174 8.20 -27.88 -15.85
N GLY A 175 7.08 -28.61 -15.88
CA GLY A 175 6.76 -29.69 -14.93
C GLY A 175 5.66 -29.43 -13.89
N GLN A 176 4.95 -28.28 -13.90
CA GLN A 176 3.79 -28.10 -13.01
C GLN A 176 2.56 -28.86 -13.52
N ALA A 177 2.19 -29.94 -12.83
CA ALA A 177 1.03 -30.76 -13.17
C ALA A 177 -0.29 -30.29 -12.54
N GLN A 178 -0.25 -29.35 -11.59
CA GLN A 178 -1.44 -28.81 -10.92
C GLN A 178 -1.34 -27.29 -10.82
N LEU A 179 -2.34 -26.60 -11.37
CA LEU A 179 -2.52 -25.16 -11.25
C LEU A 179 -3.46 -24.83 -10.08
N GLY A 180 -3.15 -23.77 -9.36
CA GLY A 180 -3.96 -23.21 -8.30
C GLY A 180 -4.06 -21.69 -8.37
N LEU A 181 -4.89 -21.12 -7.50
CA LEU A 181 -5.11 -19.66 -7.45
C LEU A 181 -3.84 -18.86 -7.16
N ALA A 182 -2.86 -19.43 -6.44
CA ALA A 182 -1.57 -18.78 -6.22
C ALA A 182 -0.77 -18.58 -7.52
N ASP A 183 -0.98 -19.40 -8.55
CA ASP A 183 -0.36 -19.22 -9.87
C ASP A 183 -0.95 -18.00 -10.61
N VAL A 184 -2.15 -17.55 -10.24
CA VAL A 184 -2.77 -16.33 -10.80
C VAL A 184 -2.07 -15.06 -10.30
N ALA A 185 -1.29 -15.12 -9.21
CA ALA A 185 -0.48 -13.98 -8.77
C ALA A 185 0.84 -13.84 -9.51
N GLY A 186 1.33 -14.86 -10.23
CA GLY A 186 2.71 -14.90 -10.74
C GLY A 186 2.79 -15.10 -12.24
N ARG A 187 3.58 -14.26 -12.92
CA ARG A 187 3.86 -14.32 -14.37
C ARG A 187 2.60 -14.48 -15.22
N VAL A 188 1.64 -13.61 -14.92
CA VAL A 188 0.36 -13.54 -15.62
C VAL A 188 0.39 -12.38 -16.61
N SER A 189 -0.23 -12.61 -17.76
CA SER A 189 -0.62 -11.54 -18.68
C SER A 189 -2.10 -11.71 -19.03
N VAL A 190 -2.83 -10.60 -19.14
CA VAL A 190 -4.24 -10.64 -19.55
C VAL A 190 -4.30 -10.74 -21.07
N ALA A 191 -4.85 -11.85 -21.58
CA ALA A 191 -5.02 -12.07 -23.01
C ALA A 191 -6.31 -11.42 -23.53
N ARG A 192 -7.35 -11.39 -22.68
CA ARG A 192 -8.62 -10.72 -22.97
C ARG A 192 -9.31 -10.32 -21.68
N ALA A 193 -9.94 -9.16 -21.68
CA ALA A 193 -10.82 -8.72 -20.59
C ALA A 193 -12.14 -8.18 -21.16
N LYS A 194 -13.21 -8.33 -20.37
CA LYS A 194 -14.52 -7.76 -20.66
C LYS A 194 -15.18 -7.30 -19.38
N GLY A 195 -15.62 -6.04 -19.33
CA GLY A 195 -16.42 -5.51 -18.22
C GLY A 195 -15.68 -5.42 -16.88
N LEU A 196 -14.35 -5.39 -16.88
CA LEU A 196 -13.57 -5.13 -15.67
C LEU A 196 -13.59 -3.63 -15.32
N GLY A 197 -13.61 -3.33 -14.02
CA GLY A 197 -13.42 -1.98 -13.48
C GLY A 197 -11.96 -1.67 -13.16
N LEU A 198 -11.17 -2.70 -12.87
CA LEU A 198 -9.72 -2.63 -12.69
C LEU A 198 -9.11 -3.91 -13.22
N GLU A 199 -8.02 -3.74 -13.94
CA GLU A 199 -7.14 -4.80 -14.37
C GLU A 199 -5.72 -4.37 -14.01
N TRP A 200 -5.12 -5.06 -13.05
CA TRP A 200 -3.76 -4.80 -12.64
C TRP A 200 -3.03 -6.11 -12.41
N THR A 201 -1.84 -6.23 -13.00
CA THR A 201 -0.93 -7.35 -12.79
C THR A 201 0.48 -6.78 -12.64
N ASN A 202 1.27 -7.35 -11.76
CA ASN A 202 2.68 -7.00 -11.58
C ASN A 202 3.49 -8.27 -11.29
N ASN A 203 4.56 -8.45 -12.06
CA ASN A 203 5.45 -9.61 -12.00
C ASN A 203 6.85 -9.27 -11.43
N GLU A 204 7.10 -8.02 -11.05
CA GLU A 204 8.42 -7.45 -10.70
C GLU A 204 8.42 -6.80 -9.31
N GLY A 205 7.48 -7.18 -8.45
CA GLY A 205 7.36 -6.65 -7.10
C GLY A 205 6.47 -5.41 -6.99
N CYS A 206 5.76 -5.27 -5.87
CA CYS A 206 4.93 -4.10 -5.57
C CYS A 206 4.80 -3.90 -4.06
N THR A 207 4.39 -2.70 -3.65
CA THR A 207 4.09 -2.41 -2.24
C THR A 207 2.59 -2.22 -2.08
N PRO A 208 1.78 -3.27 -1.85
CA PRO A 208 0.32 -3.11 -1.74
C PRO A 208 -0.12 -2.35 -0.47
N PHE A 209 0.65 -2.46 0.61
CA PHE A 209 0.28 -1.91 1.91
C PHE A 209 1.46 -1.22 2.59
N PHE A 210 1.18 -0.18 3.36
CA PHE A 210 2.18 0.54 4.13
C PHE A 210 1.59 1.15 5.42
N ARG A 211 2.44 1.49 6.38
CA ARG A 211 2.06 2.26 7.57
C ARG A 211 2.78 3.58 7.59
N VAL A 212 2.07 4.57 8.07
CA VAL A 212 2.58 5.92 8.26
C VAL A 212 2.48 6.33 9.71
N VAL A 213 3.42 7.19 10.12
CA VAL A 213 3.39 7.89 11.41
C VAL A 213 3.35 9.39 11.16
N GLY A 214 2.62 10.09 12.01
CA GLY A 214 2.59 11.54 12.08
C GLY A 214 2.82 12.02 13.50
N LEU A 215 2.94 13.33 13.67
CA LEU A 215 2.95 13.92 15.00
C LEU A 215 1.53 13.98 15.55
N LYS A 216 1.37 13.57 16.80
CA LYS A 216 0.08 13.57 17.48
C LYS A 216 -0.46 14.98 17.57
N LYS A 217 -1.65 15.22 17.02
CA LYS A 217 -2.26 16.57 16.97
C LYS A 217 -2.31 17.27 18.33
N GLY A 218 -2.67 16.53 19.39
CA GLY A 218 -2.73 17.06 20.76
C GLY A 218 -1.36 17.51 21.30
N TRP A 219 -0.32 16.72 21.06
CA TRP A 219 1.06 17.07 21.44
C TRP A 219 1.53 18.29 20.64
N PHE A 220 1.34 18.28 19.32
CA PHE A 220 1.78 19.37 18.43
C PHE A 220 1.07 20.70 18.73
N GLY A 221 -0.22 20.65 19.10
CA GLY A 221 -0.99 21.80 19.55
C GLY A 221 -0.46 22.39 20.86
N LYS A 222 -0.14 21.54 21.85
CA LYS A 222 0.47 21.97 23.11
C LYS A 222 1.83 22.63 22.89
N VAL A 223 2.69 22.04 22.07
CA VAL A 223 3.99 22.62 21.70
C VAL A 223 3.84 24.01 21.08
N LYS A 224 2.86 24.21 20.18
CA LYS A 224 2.58 25.54 19.60
C LYS A 224 2.14 26.56 20.65
N GLN A 225 1.40 26.15 21.68
CA GLN A 225 0.95 27.02 22.77
C GLN A 225 2.09 27.39 23.72
N ASP A 226 2.90 26.41 24.12
CA ASP A 226 3.96 26.58 25.12
C ASP A 226 5.15 27.39 24.57
N TYR A 227 5.48 27.21 23.29
CA TYR A 227 6.70 27.80 22.69
C TYR A 227 6.42 28.92 21.66
N GLY A 228 5.16 29.17 21.31
CA GLY A 228 4.78 30.26 20.41
C GLY A 228 5.20 30.09 18.94
N PRO A 229 5.09 31.15 18.12
CA PRO A 229 5.41 31.09 16.69
C PRO A 229 6.91 30.84 16.45
N ARG A 230 7.20 29.91 15.54
CA ARG A 230 8.54 29.34 15.25
C ARG A 230 9.43 30.26 14.38
N GLN A 231 9.44 31.57 14.61
CA GLN A 231 10.28 32.48 13.84
C GLN A 231 11.52 32.89 14.63
N PRO A 232 12.74 32.61 14.15
CA PRO A 232 13.91 33.34 14.61
C PRO A 232 13.67 34.83 14.32
N GLY A 233 13.82 35.68 15.33
CA GLY A 233 13.90 37.12 15.09
C GLY A 233 14.93 37.41 14.02
N ARG A 234 14.71 38.44 13.20
CA ARG A 234 15.63 38.81 12.10
C ARG A 234 17.06 38.95 12.64
N GLY A 235 17.96 38.03 12.27
CA GLY A 235 19.36 38.01 12.72
C GLY A 235 19.65 37.11 13.94
N ALA A 236 18.65 36.43 14.51
CA ALA A 236 18.85 35.39 15.50
C ALA A 236 19.34 34.10 14.83
N GLY A 237 20.29 33.40 15.47
CA GLY A 237 20.70 32.07 15.05
C GLY A 237 19.55 31.05 15.14
N PRO A 238 19.77 29.80 14.68
CA PRO A 238 18.78 28.74 14.79
C PRO A 238 18.32 28.60 16.25
N VAL A 239 17.00 28.65 16.49
CA VAL A 239 16.46 28.41 17.84
C VAL A 239 16.61 26.92 18.12
N PRO A 240 17.38 26.52 19.16
CA PRO A 240 17.55 25.11 19.46
C PRO A 240 16.20 24.51 19.89
N VAL A 241 15.99 23.25 19.52
CA VAL A 241 14.83 22.48 19.97
C VAL A 241 14.87 22.37 21.49
N PRO A 242 13.77 22.67 22.21
CA PRO A 242 13.68 22.50 23.65
C PRO A 242 14.06 21.06 24.06
N PRO A 243 15.03 20.86 24.97
CA PRO A 243 15.48 19.52 25.37
C PRO A 243 14.36 18.61 25.86
N ALA A 244 13.42 19.17 26.63
CA ALA A 244 12.27 18.44 27.17
C ALA A 244 11.44 17.71 26.09
N LEU A 245 11.34 18.27 24.87
CA LEU A 245 10.56 17.65 23.80
C LEU A 245 11.30 16.50 23.14
N VAL A 246 12.63 16.56 23.10
CA VAL A 246 13.46 15.46 22.64
C VAL A 246 13.46 14.36 23.70
N GLU A 247 13.52 14.71 24.98
CA GLU A 247 13.41 13.79 26.10
C GLU A 247 12.06 13.06 26.08
N ASP A 248 10.94 13.78 25.92
CA ASP A 248 9.60 13.19 25.78
C ASP A 248 9.55 12.16 24.64
N ALA A 249 10.11 12.50 23.47
CA ALA A 249 10.14 11.61 22.30
C ALA A 249 11.02 10.37 22.52
N HIS A 250 12.11 10.50 23.27
CA HIS A 250 13.00 9.40 23.60
C HIS A 250 12.39 8.45 24.65
N GLU A 251 11.73 9.01 25.67
CA GLU A 251 11.15 8.25 26.78
C GLU A 251 9.86 7.53 26.39
N ASP A 252 8.93 8.25 25.75
CA ASP A 252 7.67 7.72 25.26
C ASP A 252 7.36 8.25 23.85
N PRO A 253 7.88 7.58 22.79
CA PRO A 253 7.60 7.95 21.41
C PRO A 253 6.11 8.09 21.11
N ARG A 254 5.27 7.24 21.70
CA ARG A 254 3.82 7.19 21.42
C ARG A 254 3.04 8.32 22.09
N SER A 255 3.67 9.05 23.00
CA SER A 255 3.13 10.32 23.48
C SER A 255 3.22 11.42 22.40
N VAL A 256 4.22 11.31 21.52
CA VAL A 256 4.59 12.32 20.52
C VAL A 256 4.09 11.98 19.12
N ILE A 257 4.26 10.74 18.68
CA ILE A 257 3.85 10.26 17.36
C ILE A 257 2.61 9.37 17.44
N GLU A 258 1.85 9.35 16.36
CA GLU A 258 0.69 8.47 16.19
C GLU A 258 0.81 7.66 14.90
N VAL A 259 0.40 6.39 14.97
CA VAL A 259 0.26 5.51 13.80
C VAL A 259 -1.13 5.71 13.23
N LEU A 260 -1.22 6.07 11.95
CA LEU A 260 -2.50 6.24 11.28
C LEU A 260 -2.93 4.94 10.61
N GLY A 261 -4.16 4.51 10.89
CA GLY A 261 -4.76 3.28 10.39
C GLY A 261 -5.47 3.46 9.04
N ALA A 262 -6.04 2.38 8.50
CA ALA A 262 -6.70 2.40 7.19
C ALA A 262 -7.84 3.43 7.11
N ASP A 263 -8.55 3.66 8.22
CA ASP A 263 -9.67 4.61 8.28
C ASP A 263 -9.23 6.07 8.29
N ASP A 264 -7.95 6.34 8.61
CA ASP A 264 -7.33 7.66 8.51
C ASP A 264 -6.85 7.98 7.09
N GLN A 265 -6.79 6.97 6.20
CA GLN A 265 -6.38 7.18 4.81
C GLN A 265 -7.47 7.95 4.04
N PRO A 266 -7.17 9.14 3.50
CA PRO A 266 -8.15 9.93 2.77
C PRO A 266 -8.71 9.21 1.53
N PHE A 267 -9.98 9.46 1.22
CA PHE A 267 -10.69 8.94 0.05
C PHE A 267 -10.45 9.82 -1.19
N GLY A 268 -9.19 10.13 -1.49
CA GLY A 268 -8.84 11.04 -2.57
C GLY A 268 -7.56 10.60 -3.25
N THR A 269 -7.71 10.00 -4.44
CA THR A 269 -6.62 9.91 -5.40
C THR A 269 -6.01 11.28 -5.64
N THR A 270 -4.69 11.34 -5.66
CA THR A 270 -3.92 12.29 -6.46
C THR A 270 -4.44 12.24 -7.89
N ASP A 271 -5.34 13.16 -8.25
CA ASP A 271 -5.43 13.59 -9.64
C ASP A 271 -4.06 14.21 -9.97
N ARG A 272 -3.41 13.64 -10.99
CA ARG A 272 -2.37 14.36 -11.73
C ARG A 272 -3.00 15.52 -12.49
#